data_AF-A0A7Y3AU62-F1
#
_entry.id   AF-A0A7Y3AU62-F1
#
_cell.length_a   1.000
_cell.length_b   1.000
_cell.length_c   1.000
_cell.angle_alpha   90.00
_cell.angle_beta   90.00
_cell.angle_gamma   90.00
#
_symmetry.space_group_name_H-M   'P 1'
#
loop_
_entity.id
_entity.type
_entity.pdbx_description
1 polymer ?
#
loop_
_entity_poly.entity_id
_entity_poly.type
_entity_poly.pdbx_seq_one_letter_code
_entity_poly.pdbx_strand_id
1 'polypeptide(L)'
;MSGYICLGLVGFFICLAIELAEPGSFSGLPALELNPKAKRDSLAYYSFVTLLTIGYGEITPVSKLARNASVLIGLMGQFYLVIVTAVVIEKYIRHRKNPD
;
A
#
# COMPACT_ATOMS: atom_id res chain seq x y z
N MET A 1 4.57 -1.86 13.67
CA MET A 1 3.77 -2.90 13.00
C MET A 1 2.36 -2.43 12.68
N SER A 2 1.52 -2.08 13.67
CA SER A 2 0.16 -1.55 13.43
C SER A 2 0.15 -0.34 12.49
N GLY A 3 1.09 0.59 12.63
CA GLY A 3 1.19 1.76 11.73
C GLY A 3 1.39 1.39 10.25
N TYR A 4 2.15 0.34 9.96
CA TYR A 4 2.35 -0.12 8.57
C TYR A 4 1.07 -0.72 7.98
N ILE A 5 0.33 -1.48 8.79
CA ILE A 5 -0.97 -2.03 8.40
C ILE A 5 -1.98 -0.90 8.13
N CYS A 6 -2.00 0.13 8.98
CA CYS A 6 -2.83 1.31 8.76
C CYS A 6 -2.48 2.05 7.45
N LEU A 7 -1.21 2.15 7.07
CA LEU A 7 -0.81 2.74 5.79
C LEU A 7 -1.36 1.94 4.60
N GLY A 8 -1.34 0.61 4.68
CA GLY A 8 -1.96 -0.26 3.66
C GLY A 8 -3.47 -0.06 3.55
N LEU A 9 -4.16 0.15 4.69
CA LEU A 9 -5.58 0.49 4.72
C LEU A 9 -5.86 1.88 4.12
N VAL A 10 -5.02 2.87 4.40
CA VAL A 10 -5.12 4.21 3.78
C VAL A 10 -4.97 4.10 2.26
N GLY A 11 -3.97 3.36 1.77
CA GLY A 11 -3.79 3.08 0.35
C GLY A 11 -5.01 2.39 -0.27
N PHE A 12 -5.63 1.45 0.45
CA PHE A 12 -6.86 0.79 0.01
C PHE A 12 -8.01 1.79 -0.16
N PHE A 13 -8.25 2.65 0.82
CA PHE A 13 -9.28 3.67 0.72
C PHE A 13 -9.04 4.66 -0.42
N ILE A 14 -7.77 5.01 -0.69
CA ILE A 14 -7.40 5.85 -1.85
C ILE A 14 -7.73 5.13 -3.15
N CYS A 15 -7.29 3.88 -3.32
CA CYS A 15 -7.57 3.09 -4.53
C CYS A 15 -9.08 2.89 -4.74
N LEU A 16 -9.82 2.63 -3.65
CA LEU A 16 -11.28 2.52 -3.68
C LEU A 16 -11.95 3.83 -4.11
N ALA A 17 -11.52 4.97 -3.56
CA ALA A 17 -12.05 6.27 -3.92
C ALA A 17 -11.80 6.60 -5.40
N ILE A 18 -10.62 6.26 -5.93
CA ILE A 18 -10.28 6.45 -7.34
C ILE A 18 -11.18 5.60 -8.23
N GLU A 19 -11.36 4.32 -7.89
CA GLU A 19 -12.20 3.40 -8.67
C GLU A 19 -13.70 3.74 -8.59
N LEU A 20 -14.15 4.41 -7.52
CA LEU A 20 -15.51 4.96 -7.42
C LEU A 20 -15.68 6.25 -8.23
N ALA A 21 -14.65 7.09 -8.31
CA ALA A 21 -14.68 8.34 -9.06
C ALA A 21 -14.56 8.13 -10.58
N GLU A 22 -13.67 7.21 -11.00
CA GLU A 22 -13.44 6.84 -12.40
C GLU A 22 -13.45 5.30 -12.49
N PRO A 23 -14.62 4.69 -12.77
CA PRO A 23 -14.76 3.25 -12.93
C PRO A 23 -13.86 2.72 -14.05
N GLY A 24 -13.12 1.64 -13.81
CA GLY A 24 -12.13 1.10 -14.75
C GLY A 24 -10.74 1.73 -14.61
N SER A 25 -10.46 2.40 -13.50
CA SER A 25 -9.15 2.94 -13.18
C SER A 25 -8.08 1.86 -12.97
N PHE A 26 -8.48 0.64 -12.61
CA PHE A 26 -7.60 -0.51 -12.45
C PHE A 26 -7.97 -1.67 -13.38
N SER A 27 -6.96 -2.30 -14.00
CA SER A 27 -7.10 -3.54 -14.77
C SER A 27 -7.04 -4.77 -13.88
N GLY A 28 -7.56 -5.90 -14.35
CA GLY A 28 -7.49 -7.18 -13.63
C GLY A 28 -8.45 -7.29 -12.44
N LEU A 29 -9.33 -6.31 -12.27
CA LEU A 29 -10.42 -6.39 -11.30
C LEU A 29 -11.54 -7.31 -11.81
N PRO A 30 -12.17 -8.12 -10.93
CA PRO A 30 -13.38 -8.86 -11.29
C PRO A 30 -14.46 -7.88 -11.76
N ALA A 31 -15.25 -8.26 -12.76
CA ALA A 31 -16.33 -7.42 -13.28
C ALA A 31 -17.29 -7.01 -12.14
N LEU A 32 -17.53 -5.68 -12.04
CA LEU A 32 -18.26 -5.06 -10.93
C LEU A 32 -19.68 -5.64 -10.75
N GLU A 33 -20.30 -6.09 -11.84
CA GLU A 33 -21.67 -6.60 -11.84
C GLU A 33 -21.82 -7.96 -11.16
N LEU A 34 -20.73 -8.71 -10.99
CA LEU A 34 -20.79 -10.08 -10.45
C LEU A 34 -20.53 -10.13 -8.95
N ASN A 35 -19.63 -9.28 -8.40
CA ASN A 35 -19.32 -9.32 -6.96
C ASN A 35 -18.62 -8.04 -6.43
N PRO A 36 -19.38 -7.08 -5.86
CA PRO A 36 -18.81 -5.87 -5.27
C PRO A 36 -17.84 -6.12 -4.10
N LYS A 37 -17.99 -7.24 -3.37
CA LYS A 37 -17.07 -7.61 -2.29
C LYS A 37 -15.71 -8.02 -2.85
N ALA A 38 -15.71 -8.89 -3.87
CA ALA A 38 -14.48 -9.35 -4.51
C ALA A 38 -13.64 -8.19 -5.04
N LYS A 39 -14.26 -7.15 -5.62
CA LYS A 39 -13.54 -5.96 -6.10
C LYS A 39 -12.84 -5.20 -4.97
N ARG A 40 -13.49 -5.04 -3.81
CA ARG A 40 -12.85 -4.40 -2.64
C ARG A 40 -11.70 -5.23 -2.12
N ASP A 41 -11.85 -6.55 -2.06
CA ASP A 41 -10.79 -7.45 -1.60
C ASP A 41 -9.59 -7.39 -2.56
N SER A 42 -9.81 -7.35 -3.87
CA SER A 42 -8.77 -7.16 -4.88
C SER A 42 -8.05 -5.81 -4.76
N LEU A 43 -8.78 -4.71 -4.49
CA LEU A 43 -8.17 -3.39 -4.27
C LEU A 43 -7.37 -3.33 -2.96
N ALA A 44 -7.85 -3.98 -1.90
CA ALA A 44 -7.13 -4.08 -0.65
C ALA A 44 -5.82 -4.84 -0.87
N TYR A 45 -5.91 -6.00 -1.52
CA TYR A 45 -4.75 -6.78 -1.92
C TYR A 45 -3.76 -5.98 -2.78
N TYR A 46 -4.24 -5.26 -3.80
CA TYR A 46 -3.41 -4.38 -4.62
C TYR A 46 -2.68 -3.31 -3.79
N SER A 47 -3.36 -2.66 -2.85
CA SER A 47 -2.76 -1.65 -1.96
C SER A 47 -1.61 -2.25 -1.15
N PHE A 48 -1.81 -3.42 -0.53
CA PHE A 48 -0.76 -4.08 0.25
C PHE A 48 0.41 -4.55 -0.62
N VAL A 49 0.14 -5.15 -1.78
CA VAL A 49 1.18 -5.58 -2.74
C VAL A 49 2.02 -4.40 -3.23
N THR A 50 1.38 -3.25 -3.45
CA THR A 50 2.06 -2.02 -3.86
C THR A 50 2.87 -1.41 -2.71
N LEU A 51 2.29 -1.31 -1.51
CA LEU A 51 2.97 -0.81 -0.31
C LEU A 51 4.19 -1.66 0.05
N LEU A 52 4.06 -2.98 -0.07
CA LEU A 52 5.13 -3.97 0.17
C LEU A 52 6.11 -4.09 -0.99
N THR A 53 5.93 -3.32 -2.07
CA THR A 53 6.77 -3.33 -3.27
C THR A 53 6.91 -4.70 -3.95
N ILE A 54 5.91 -5.58 -3.79
CA ILE A 54 5.91 -6.93 -4.40
C ILE A 54 5.58 -6.86 -5.89
N GLY A 55 4.50 -6.16 -6.24
CA GLY A 55 4.17 -5.81 -7.64
C GLY A 55 3.98 -6.98 -8.60
N TYR A 56 3.26 -8.05 -8.21
CA TYR A 56 3.05 -9.24 -9.04
C TYR A 56 2.44 -8.98 -10.44
N GLY A 57 1.66 -7.91 -10.60
CA GLY A 57 1.21 -7.41 -11.90
C GLY A 57 -0.16 -7.91 -12.37
N GLU A 58 -0.88 -8.72 -11.59
CA GLU A 58 -2.26 -9.14 -11.90
C GLU A 58 -3.26 -7.98 -11.90
N ILE A 59 -3.05 -7.00 -11.02
CA ILE A 59 -3.84 -5.77 -10.93
C ILE A 59 -2.91 -4.61 -11.23
N THR A 60 -3.28 -3.77 -12.20
CA THR A 60 -2.45 -2.63 -12.59
C THR A 60 -3.26 -1.34 -12.69
N PRO A 61 -2.67 -0.18 -12.32
CA PRO A 61 -3.32 1.10 -12.43
C PRO A 61 -3.29 1.59 -13.89
N VAL A 62 -4.47 1.82 -14.47
CA VAL A 62 -4.62 2.25 -15.86
C VAL A 62 -4.78 3.76 -15.95
N SER A 63 -5.62 4.36 -15.09
CA SER A 63 -5.87 5.79 -15.10
C SER A 63 -4.67 6.60 -14.59
N LYS A 64 -4.55 7.85 -15.03
CA LYS A 64 -3.47 8.76 -14.59
C LYS A 64 -3.48 8.94 -13.08
N LEU A 65 -4.69 9.05 -12.50
CA LEU A 65 -4.87 9.23 -11.07
C LEU A 65 -4.46 7.97 -10.29
N ALA A 66 -4.87 6.79 -10.74
CA ALA A 66 -4.47 5.53 -10.14
C ALA A 66 -2.95 5.35 -10.17
N ARG A 67 -2.29 5.65 -11.29
CA ARG A 67 -0.82 5.54 -11.42
C ARG A 67 -0.09 6.43 -10.42
N ASN A 68 -0.50 7.70 -10.31
CA ASN A 68 0.10 8.63 -9.36
C ASN A 68 -0.11 8.17 -7.91
N ALA A 69 -1.31 7.68 -7.58
CA ALA A 69 -1.60 7.13 -6.27
C ALA A 69 -0.71 5.92 -5.95
N SER A 70 -0.51 5.00 -6.89
CA SER A 70 0.34 3.82 -6.70
C SER A 70 1.80 4.19 -6.41
N VAL A 71 2.33 5.22 -7.07
CA VAL A 71 3.67 5.74 -6.77
C VAL A 71 3.72 6.29 -5.34
N LEU A 72 2.72 7.08 -4.93
CA LEU A 72 2.66 7.62 -3.57
C LEU A 72 2.55 6.51 -2.52
N ILE A 73 1.74 5.48 -2.75
CA ILE A 73 1.59 4.33 -1.85
C ILE A 73 2.94 3.62 -1.69
N GLY A 74 3.64 3.32 -2.79
CA GLY A 74 4.97 2.69 -2.73
C GLY A 74 6.01 3.54 -1.99
N LEU A 75 6.02 4.86 -2.22
CA LEU A 75 6.91 5.78 -1.51
C LEU A 75 6.64 5.80 -0.01
N MET A 76 5.38 5.81 0.40
CA MET A 76 4.99 5.78 1.83
C MET A 76 5.42 4.48 2.51
N GLY A 77 5.31 3.34 1.83
CA GLY A 77 5.79 2.05 2.32
C GLY A 77 7.29 2.08 2.60
N GLN A 78 8.06 2.56 1.62
CA GLN A 78 9.51 2.63 1.73
C GLN A 78 9.97 3.60 2.84
N PHE A 79 9.38 4.79 2.93
CA PHE A 79 9.72 5.75 3.98
C PHE A 79 9.40 5.22 5.37
N TYR A 80 8.27 4.54 5.55
CA TYR A 80 7.96 3.93 6.83
C TYR A 80 9.00 2.89 7.24
N LEU A 81 9.36 1.97 6.33
CA LEU A 81 10.35 0.94 6.62
C LEU A 81 11.71 1.54 6.99
N VAL A 82 12.18 2.54 6.23
CA VAL A 82 13.48 3.19 6.49
C VAL A 82 13.48 3.89 7.85
N ILE A 83 12.47 4.70 8.15
CA ILE A 83 12.39 5.46 9.40
C ILE A 83 12.31 4.51 10.60
N VAL A 84 11.43 3.51 10.56
CA VAL A 84 11.27 2.55 11.66
C VAL A 84 12.55 1.77 11.90
N THR A 85 13.22 1.33 10.83
CA THR A 85 14.48 0.59 10.95
C THR A 85 15.58 1.46 11.55
N ALA A 86 15.70 2.72 11.12
CA ALA A 86 16.68 3.66 11.67
C ALA A 86 16.48 3.88 13.19
N VAL A 87 15.24 4.11 13.62
CA VAL A 87 14.90 4.30 15.05
C VAL A 87 15.21 3.04 15.87
N VAL A 88 14.92 1.85 15.34
CA VAL A 88 15.22 0.59 16.02
C VAL A 88 16.73 0.39 16.16
N ILE A 89 17.49 0.63 15.09
CA ILE A 89 18.96 0.52 15.09
C ILE A 89 19.59 1.52 16.06
N GLU A 90 19.15 2.78 16.04
CA GLU A 90 19.63 3.82 16.96
C GLU A 90 19.43 3.39 18.43
N LYS A 91 18.22 2.94 18.75
CA LYS A 91 17.89 2.46 20.10
C LYS A 91 18.75 1.26 20.51
N TYR A 92 18.97 0.32 19.60
CA TYR A 92 19.81 -0.85 19.83
C TYR A 92 21.28 -0.46 20.09
N ILE A 93 21.86 0.41 19.26
CA ILE A 93 23.25 0.88 19.42
C ILE A 93 23.41 1.63 20.74
N ARG A 94 22.46 2.50 21.10
CA ARG A 94 22.50 3.25 22.36
C ARG A 94 22.46 2.32 23.58
N HIS A 95 21.64 1.28 23.55
CA HIS A 95 21.56 0.32 24.66
C HIS A 95 22.85 -0.49 24.81
N ARG A 96 23.52 -0.83 23.68
CA ARG A 96 24.80 -1.55 23.69
C ARG A 96 25.99 -0.71 24.17
N LYS A 97 25.91 0.63 24.09
CA LYS A 97 26.96 1.57 24.54
C LYS A 97 26.90 1.86 26.04
N ASN A 98 25.80 1.51 26.71
CA ASN A 98 25.64 1.58 28.16
C ASN A 98 25.56 0.15 28.74
N PRO A 99 26.63 -0.68 28.62
CA PRO A 99 26.69 -1.90 29.42
C PRO A 99 26.90 -1.44 30.86
N ASP A 100 26.00 -1.84 31.75
CA ASP A 100 26.31 -1.85 33.19
C ASP A 100 27.56 -2.73 33.45
#